data_AF-A0A800EV38-F1
#
_entry.id   AF-A0A800EV38-F1
#
_cell.length_a   1.000
_cell.length_b   1.000
_cell.length_c   1.000
_cell.angle_alpha   90.00
_cell.angle_beta   90.00
_cell.angle_gamma   90.00
#
_symmetry.space_group_name_H-M   'P 1'
#
loop_
_entity.id
_entity.type
_entity.pdbx_description
1 polymer ?
#
loop_
_entity_poly.entity_id
_entity_poly.type
_entity_poly.pdbx_seq_one_letter_code
_entity_poly.pdbx_strand_id
1 'polypeptide(L)'
;MNLAENTVLKKLDLTFLWARELRIRGSVGYGLETWRGERRHTFEIAHDLLVETGAPVQDMVTHVYPLAQYRDALRAAANHRRSGAVKVLLQP
;
A
#
# COMPACT_ATOMS: atom_id res chain seq x y z
N MET A 1 13.63 -35.02 -7.52
CA MET A 1 13.14 -34.47 -6.23
C MET A 1 14.26 -33.63 -5.66
N ASN A 2 14.22 -32.31 -5.87
CA ASN A 2 15.28 -31.40 -5.40
C ASN A 2 14.63 -30.50 -4.35
N LEU A 3 14.97 -30.74 -3.09
CA LEU A 3 14.47 -29.99 -1.94
C LEU A 3 15.15 -28.61 -1.98
N ALA A 4 14.36 -27.58 -2.25
CA ALA A 4 14.81 -26.20 -2.14
C ALA A 4 15.36 -25.94 -0.73
N GLU A 5 16.55 -25.33 -0.69
CA GLU A 5 17.21 -24.89 0.53
C GLU A 5 16.23 -24.12 1.42
N ASN A 6 16.07 -24.62 2.64
CA ASN A 6 15.15 -24.11 3.63
C ASN A 6 15.71 -22.79 4.17
N THR A 7 15.33 -21.67 3.53
CA THR A 7 15.69 -20.33 4.00
C THR A 7 14.97 -20.05 5.31
N VAL A 8 15.60 -20.40 6.43
CA VAL A 8 15.12 -20.05 7.77
C VAL A 8 15.18 -18.53 7.92
N LEU A 9 14.03 -17.88 8.18
CA LEU A 9 13.96 -16.47 8.56
C LEU A 9 14.57 -16.30 9.96
N LYS A 10 15.92 -16.18 10.03
CA LYS A 10 16.72 -16.23 11.28
C LYS A 10 16.36 -15.20 12.36
N LYS A 11 15.49 -14.23 12.08
CA LYS A 11 15.11 -13.14 13.01
C LYS A 11 13.60 -13.04 13.25
N LEU A 12 12.80 -14.01 12.81
CA LEU A 12 11.36 -13.99 12.98
C LEU A 12 10.93 -15.04 14.01
N ASP A 13 10.34 -14.59 15.13
CA ASP A 13 9.75 -15.48 16.13
C ASP A 13 8.35 -15.91 15.68
N LEU A 14 8.18 -17.21 15.43
CA LEU A 14 6.91 -17.81 14.99
C LEU A 14 6.15 -18.49 16.13
N THR A 15 6.61 -18.38 17.38
CA THR A 15 5.99 -19.04 18.54
C THR A 15 4.51 -18.71 18.65
N PHE A 16 4.14 -17.43 18.54
CA PHE A 16 2.74 -17.00 18.61
C PHE A 16 1.94 -17.29 17.35
N LEU A 17 2.58 -17.41 16.19
CA LEU A 17 1.90 -17.86 14.97
C LEU A 17 1.31 -19.25 15.20
N TRP A 18 2.12 -20.18 15.74
CA TRP A 18 1.68 -21.54 16.03
C TRP A 18 0.78 -21.60 17.27
N ALA A 19 1.22 -21.05 18.40
CA ALA A 19 0.53 -21.19 19.69
C ALA A 19 -0.88 -20.58 19.71
N ARG A 20 -1.18 -19.69 18.76
CA ARG A 20 -2.49 -19.02 18.61
C ARG A 20 -3.15 -19.31 17.27
N GLU A 21 -2.62 -20.26 16.50
CA GLU A 21 -3.15 -20.67 15.19
C GLU A 21 -3.42 -19.48 14.24
N LEU A 22 -2.51 -18.49 14.24
CA LEU A 22 -2.69 -17.30 13.41
C LEU A 22 -2.52 -17.65 11.92
N ARG A 23 -3.16 -16.87 11.06
CA ARG A 23 -3.06 -17.03 9.60
C ARG A 23 -2.24 -15.90 9.00
N ILE A 24 -1.17 -16.23 8.28
CA ILE A 24 -0.42 -15.27 7.48
C ILE A 24 -1.01 -15.22 6.07
N ARG A 25 -1.23 -14.01 5.56
CA ARG A 25 -1.69 -13.75 4.19
C ARG A 25 -0.70 -12.79 3.54
N GLY A 26 -0.10 -13.21 2.43
CA GLY A 26 0.69 -12.33 1.58
C GLY A 26 -0.21 -11.45 0.73
N SER A 27 0.20 -10.21 0.50
CA SER A 27 -0.45 -9.27 -0.42
C SER A 27 0.61 -8.46 -1.15
N VAL A 28 0.46 -8.27 -2.46
CA VAL A 28 1.35 -7.42 -3.24
C VAL A 28 0.56 -6.67 -4.29
N GLY A 29 0.77 -5.36 -4.37
CA GLY A 29 0.12 -4.51 -5.38
C GLY A 29 -1.41 -4.58 -5.36
N TYR A 30 -1.96 -4.77 -6.55
CA TYR A 30 -3.39 -4.80 -6.86
C TYR A 30 -3.64 -5.91 -7.90
N GLY A 31 -4.87 -6.39 -7.99
CA GLY A 31 -5.22 -7.46 -8.93
C GLY A 31 -6.71 -7.81 -8.90
N LEU A 32 -7.02 -9.10 -9.05
CA LEU A 32 -8.39 -9.60 -8.93
C LEU A 32 -8.69 -9.95 -7.47
N GLU A 33 -9.70 -9.28 -6.93
CA GLU A 33 -10.20 -9.49 -5.58
C GLU A 33 -11.53 -10.23 -5.63
N THR A 34 -11.84 -10.95 -4.55
CA THR A 34 -13.21 -11.41 -4.29
C THR A 34 -13.89 -10.39 -3.40
N TRP A 35 -14.80 -9.61 -3.96
CA TRP A 35 -15.49 -8.51 -3.28
C TRP A 35 -17.00 -8.64 -3.46
N ARG A 36 -17.75 -8.63 -2.35
CA ARG A 36 -19.23 -8.79 -2.34
C ARG A 36 -19.73 -10.00 -3.16
N GLY A 37 -18.96 -11.09 -3.19
CA GLY A 37 -19.30 -12.32 -3.92
C GLY A 37 -18.83 -12.36 -5.38
N GLU A 38 -18.24 -11.28 -5.89
CA GLU A 38 -17.81 -11.17 -7.28
C GLU A 38 -16.28 -11.09 -7.41
N ARG A 39 -15.75 -11.54 -8.55
CA ARG A 39 -14.33 -11.36 -8.92
C ARG A 39 -14.19 -10.05 -9.68
N ARG A 40 -13.56 -9.04 -9.08
CA ARG A 40 -13.41 -7.69 -9.64
C ARG A 40 -12.00 -7.16 -9.47
N HIS A 41 -11.59 -6.22 -10.32
CA HIS A 41 -10.26 -5.61 -10.20
C HIS A 41 -10.20 -4.64 -9.01
N THR A 42 -9.09 -4.60 -8.26
CA THR A 42 -8.93 -3.73 -7.07
C THR A 42 -9.25 -2.27 -7.36
N PHE A 43 -8.88 -1.75 -8.54
CA PHE A 43 -9.18 -0.35 -8.92
C PHE A 43 -10.67 -0.10 -9.15
N GLU A 44 -11.44 -1.06 -9.64
CA GLU A 44 -12.89 -0.90 -9.78
C GLU A 44 -13.54 -0.82 -8.40
N ILE A 45 -13.12 -1.69 -7.49
CA ILE A 45 -13.61 -1.71 -6.10
C ILE A 45 -13.25 -0.38 -5.41
N ALA A 46 -12.01 0.08 -5.55
CA ALA A 46 -11.56 1.33 -4.96
C ALA A 46 -12.33 2.53 -5.52
N HIS A 47 -12.57 2.58 -6.83
CA HIS A 47 -13.38 3.63 -7.46
C HIS A 47 -14.82 3.63 -6.92
N ASP A 48 -15.47 2.47 -6.88
CA ASP A 48 -16.84 2.34 -6.35
C ASP A 48 -16.90 2.77 -4.89
N LEU A 49 -15.91 2.39 -4.08
CA LEU A 49 -15.83 2.82 -2.68
C LEU A 49 -15.65 4.34 -2.55
N LEU A 50 -14.88 4.99 -3.41
CA LEU A 50 -14.75 6.45 -3.40
C LEU A 50 -16.09 7.13 -3.67
N VAL A 51 -16.86 6.63 -4.65
CA VAL A 51 -18.19 7.14 -4.98
C VAL A 51 -19.20 6.85 -3.87
N GLU A 52 -19.20 5.62 -3.35
CA GLU A 52 -20.15 5.14 -2.31
C GLU A 52 -19.95 5.86 -0.98
N THR A 53 -18.70 6.09 -0.58
CA THR A 53 -18.39 6.67 0.74
C THR A 53 -18.25 8.19 0.73
N GLY A 54 -17.98 8.81 -0.42
CA GLY A 54 -17.62 10.23 -0.49
C GLY A 54 -16.37 10.57 0.32
N ALA A 55 -15.49 9.59 0.57
CA ALA A 55 -14.32 9.78 1.40
C ALA A 55 -13.45 10.94 0.88
N PRO A 56 -13.02 11.88 1.76
CA PRO A 56 -12.28 13.07 1.33
C PRO A 56 -10.81 12.74 1.09
N VAL A 57 -10.51 11.86 0.13
CA VAL A 57 -9.13 11.39 -0.15
C VAL A 57 -8.20 12.49 -0.62
N GLN A 58 -8.74 13.62 -1.10
CA GLN A 58 -7.97 14.82 -1.39
C GLN A 58 -7.25 15.36 -0.14
N ASP A 59 -7.79 15.15 1.07
CA ASP A 59 -7.20 15.61 2.32
C ASP A 59 -5.90 14.84 2.65
N MET A 60 -5.63 13.73 1.96
CA MET A 60 -4.34 13.02 2.04
C MET A 60 -3.21 13.78 1.31
N VAL A 61 -3.54 14.69 0.39
CA VAL A 61 -2.58 15.49 -0.37
C VAL A 61 -2.04 16.59 0.52
N THR A 62 -0.83 16.36 1.03
CA THR A 62 -0.14 17.31 1.93
C THR A 62 0.66 18.38 1.19
N HIS A 63 1.12 18.06 -0.02
CA HIS A 63 1.98 18.95 -0.80
C HIS A 63 1.62 18.84 -2.28
N VAL A 64 1.62 19.99 -2.96
CA VAL A 64 1.44 20.09 -4.41
C VAL A 64 2.61 20.88 -4.97
N TYR A 65 3.28 20.34 -5.98
CA TYR A 65 4.37 20.99 -6.68
C TYR A 65 4.05 21.08 -8.17
N PRO A 66 4.42 22.17 -8.86
CA PRO A 66 4.48 22.16 -10.32
C PRO A 66 5.41 21.06 -10.83
N LEU A 67 5.12 20.46 -11.98
CA LEU A 67 5.93 19.38 -12.56
C LEU A 67 7.40 19.80 -12.76
N ALA A 68 7.65 21.08 -13.09
CA ALA A 68 9.00 21.64 -13.19
C ALA A 68 9.83 21.49 -11.90
N GLN A 69 9.17 21.37 -10.73
CA GLN A 69 9.78 21.21 -9.42
C GLN A 69 9.81 19.74 -8.95
N TYR A 70 9.73 18.76 -9.87
CA TYR A 70 9.69 17.33 -9.52
C TYR A 70 10.81 16.89 -8.56
N ARG A 71 12.00 17.51 -8.65
CA ARG A 71 13.13 17.21 -7.75
C ARG A 71 12.82 17.58 -6.31
N ASP A 72 12.19 18.72 -6.08
CA ASP A 72 11.81 19.17 -4.74
C ASP A 72 10.63 18.37 -4.21
N ALA A 73 9.66 18.04 -5.07
CA ALA A 73 8.56 17.13 -4.74
C ALA A 73 9.06 15.75 -4.26
N LEU A 74 10.01 15.15 -4.99
CA LEU A 74 10.62 13.88 -4.62
C LEU A 74 11.45 13.98 -3.32
N ARG A 75 12.17 15.08 -3.10
CA ARG A 75 12.89 15.33 -1.84
C ARG A 75 11.93 15.41 -0.65
N ALA A 76 10.81 16.12 -0.81
CA ALA A 76 9.78 16.23 0.22
C ALA A 76 9.16 14.85 0.52
N ALA A 77 8.84 14.05 -0.51
CA ALA A 77 8.31 12.70 -0.33
C ALA A 77 9.31 11.74 0.34
N ALA A 78 10.59 11.78 -0.07
CA ALA A 78 11.62 10.88 0.43
C ALA A 78 11.95 11.11 1.92
N ASN A 79 11.84 12.35 2.40
CA ASN A 79 12.08 12.69 3.81
C ASN A 79 10.78 13.12 4.51
N HIS A 80 9.76 12.27 4.46
CA HIS A 80 8.43 12.51 5.05
C HIS A 80 8.48 12.86 6.54
N ARG A 81 9.46 12.33 7.31
CA ARG A 81 9.63 12.68 8.72
C ARG A 81 9.94 14.17 8.92
N ARG A 82 10.67 14.80 7.99
CA ARG A 82 11.02 16.22 8.03
C ARG A 82 9.97 17.09 7.36
N SER A 83 9.43 16.67 6.23
CA SER A 83 8.46 17.45 5.45
C SER A 83 7.02 17.33 5.97
N GLY A 84 6.70 16.30 6.74
CA GLY A 84 5.32 15.94 7.08
C GLY A 84 4.53 15.37 5.90
N ALA A 85 5.20 14.96 4.83
CA ALA A 85 4.52 14.49 3.62
C ALA A 85 3.77 13.17 3.85
N VAL A 86 2.49 13.12 3.43
CA VAL A 86 1.69 11.88 3.34
C VAL A 86 1.54 11.49 1.86
N LYS A 87 0.89 12.36 1.08
CA LYS A 87 0.89 12.28 -0.39
C LYS A 87 1.41 13.60 -0.97
N VAL A 88 2.31 13.49 -1.93
CA VAL A 88 2.83 14.61 -2.71
C VAL A 88 2.27 14.50 -4.13
N LEU A 89 1.65 15.56 -4.62
CA LEU A 89 1.08 15.66 -5.96
C LEU A 89 2.02 16.47 -6.87
N LEU A 90 2.16 16.03 -8.11
CA LEU A 90 2.72 16.83 -9.20
C LEU A 90 1.58 17.39 -10.03
N GLN A 91 1.50 18.71 -10.11
CA GLN A 91 0.56 19.41 -10.98
C GLN A 91 1.24 19.66 -12.33
N PRO A 92 0.60 19.31 -13.46
CA PRO A 92 1.14 19.52 -14.80
C PRO A 92 1.56 20.97 -15.07
#